data_AF-A0A0C3PDZ6-F1
#
_entry.id   AF-A0A0C3PDZ6-F1
#
_cell.length_a   1.000
_cell.length_b   1.000
_cell.length_c   1.000
_cell.angle_alpha   90.00
_cell.angle_beta   90.00
_cell.angle_gamma   90.00
#
_symmetry.space_group_name_H-M   'P 1'
#
loop_
_entity.id
_entity.type
_entity.pdbx_description
1 polymer ?
#
loop_
_entity_poly.entity_id
_entity_poly.type
_entity_poly.pdbx_seq_one_letter_code
_entity_poly.pdbx_strand_id
1 'polypeptide(L)'
;LFYSRAKQTFFTPFADYELNIPSDILGPFHSSASQSRPPGSPAPWHSQSAHPDPAVFTEVAIEARFMLNESLQRFVQAASTNVGSRRAACGIAGG
;
A
#
# COMPACT_ATOMS: atom_id res chain seq x y z
N LEU A 1 -3.98 -11.94 14.33
CA LEU A 1 -3.04 -10.93 14.90
C LEU A 1 -2.33 -10.09 13.82
N PHE A 2 -1.78 -10.69 12.75
CA PHE A 2 -1.02 -9.92 11.74
C PHE A 2 -1.86 -8.94 10.93
N TYR A 3 -3.05 -9.34 10.47
CA TYR A 3 -3.89 -8.48 9.64
C TYR A 3 -4.46 -7.27 10.38
N SER A 4 -4.93 -7.43 11.63
CA SER A 4 -5.45 -6.32 12.43
C SER A 4 -4.38 -5.24 12.66
N ARG A 5 -3.13 -5.67 12.89
CA ARG A 5 -1.99 -4.76 13.00
C ARG A 5 -1.70 -4.07 11.68
N ALA A 6 -1.64 -4.81 10.57
CA ALA A 6 -1.41 -4.23 9.24
C ALA A 6 -2.51 -3.21 8.86
N LYS A 7 -3.78 -3.55 9.09
CA LYS A 7 -4.91 -2.64 8.88
C LYS A 7 -4.75 -1.36 9.72
N GLN A 8 -4.36 -1.47 10.98
CA GLN A 8 -4.14 -0.31 11.84
C GLN A 8 -2.97 0.56 11.35
N THR A 9 -1.90 -0.07 10.86
CA THR A 9 -0.71 0.64 10.39
C THR A 9 -0.94 1.37 9.07
N PHE A 10 -1.59 0.72 8.10
CA PHE A 10 -1.64 1.19 6.71
C PHE A 10 -2.97 1.82 6.30
N PHE A 11 -4.09 1.46 6.95
CA PHE A 11 -5.44 1.90 6.57
C PHE A 11 -6.12 2.78 7.64
N THR A 12 -5.37 3.26 8.63
CA THR A 12 -5.91 4.21 9.61
C THR A 12 -5.62 5.63 9.15
N PRO A 13 -6.63 6.51 9.07
CA PRO A 13 -6.42 7.92 8.78
C PRO A 13 -5.45 8.57 9.76
N PHE A 14 -4.53 9.37 9.23
CA PHE A 14 -3.49 10.10 9.97
C PHE A 14 -2.46 9.22 10.68
N ALA A 15 -2.33 7.95 10.32
CA ALA A 15 -1.27 7.09 10.84
C ALA A 15 0.09 7.42 10.20
N ASP A 16 1.19 7.20 10.93
CA ASP A 16 2.56 7.47 10.45
C ASP A 16 2.91 6.75 9.13
N TYR A 17 2.26 5.60 8.89
CA TYR A 17 2.46 4.76 7.71
C TYR A 17 1.17 4.57 6.91
N GLU A 18 0.23 5.52 7.01
CA GLU A 18 -0.98 5.51 6.20
C GLU A 18 -0.61 5.45 4.71
N LEU A 19 -1.27 4.53 3.99
CA LEU A 19 -1.16 4.48 2.54
C LEU A 19 -2.07 5.55 1.93
N ASN A 20 -1.53 6.32 0.99
CA ASN A 20 -2.27 7.31 0.23
C ASN A 20 -3.16 6.62 -0.85
N ILE A 21 -4.13 5.83 -0.40
CA ILE A 21 -5.08 5.10 -1.24
C ILE A 21 -6.47 5.70 -1.01
N PRO A 22 -7.24 5.97 -2.07
CA PRO A 22 -8.55 6.59 -1.92
C PRO A 22 -9.55 5.69 -1.17
N SER A 23 -10.47 6.34 -0.47
CA SER A 23 -11.37 5.67 0.49
C SER A 23 -12.43 4.77 -0.16
N ASP A 24 -12.70 4.94 -1.45
CA ASP A 24 -13.54 4.05 -2.25
C ASP A 24 -12.93 2.64 -2.33
N ILE A 25 -11.63 2.54 -2.60
CA ILE A 25 -10.87 1.27 -2.61
C ILE A 25 -10.76 0.69 -1.19
N LEU A 26 -10.58 1.54 -0.18
CA LEU A 26 -10.46 1.09 1.21
C LEU A 26 -11.81 0.76 1.87
N GLY A 27 -12.94 1.11 1.25
CA GLY A 27 -14.30 0.95 1.78
C GLY A 27 -14.60 -0.44 2.38
N PRO A 28 -14.25 -1.55 1.69
CA PRO A 28 -14.43 -2.91 2.21
C PRO A 28 -13.66 -3.20 3.50
N PHE A 29 -12.55 -2.50 3.74
CA PHE A 29 -11.69 -2.69 4.91
C PHE A 29 -12.14 -1.87 6.11
N HIS A 30 -12.85 -0.76 5.90
CA HIS A 30 -13.39 0.08 6.99
C HIS A 30 -14.69 -0.47 7.58
N SER A 31 -15.46 -1.21 6.80
CA SER A 31 -16.65 -1.90 7.29
C SER A 31 -16.24 -3.09 8.17
N SER A 32 -16.60 -3.06 9.46
CA SER A 32 -16.40 -4.20 10.36
C SER A 32 -17.04 -5.44 9.74
N ALA A 33 -16.25 -6.49 9.54
CA ALA A 33 -16.62 -7.74 8.87
C ALA A 33 -18.10 -8.13 9.05
N SER A 34 -18.90 -7.82 8.05
CA SER A 34 -20.22 -8.40 7.83
C SER A 34 -20.42 -8.64 6.34
N GLN A 35 -19.38 -9.14 5.66
CA GLN A 35 -19.62 -9.81 4.40
C GLN A 35 -20.42 -11.09 4.69
N SER A 36 -21.68 -11.04 4.24
CA SER A 36 -22.52 -12.16 3.82
C SER A 36 -22.78 -13.29 4.83
N ARG A 37 -23.61 -13.04 5.85
CA ARG A 37 -24.44 -14.11 6.43
C ARG A 37 -25.89 -13.91 5.97
N PRO A 38 -26.46 -14.82 5.15
CA PRO A 38 -27.91 -14.80 4.94
C PRO A 38 -28.60 -15.05 6.28
N PRO A 39 -29.69 -14.32 6.58
CA PRO A 39 -30.41 -14.46 7.85
C PRO A 39 -30.90 -15.91 7.99
N GLY A 40 -30.38 -16.65 8.98
CA GLY A 40 -30.83 -18.02 9.31
C GLY A 40 -29.77 -19.14 9.30
N SER A 41 -28.52 -18.89 8.89
CA SER A 41 -27.49 -19.95 8.87
C SER A 41 -26.97 -20.23 10.29
N PRO A 42 -26.91 -21.46 10.85
CA PRO A 42 -26.26 -21.72 12.14
C PRO A 42 -24.75 -21.45 12.07
N ALA A 43 -24.19 -20.87 13.13
CA ALA A 43 -22.77 -20.48 13.14
C ALA A 43 -21.88 -21.73 13.07
N PRO A 44 -21.02 -21.89 12.05
CA PRO A 44 -20.00 -22.91 12.09
C PRO A 44 -18.99 -22.51 13.18
N TRP A 45 -18.60 -23.46 14.01
CA TRP A 45 -17.62 -23.29 15.11
C TRP A 45 -16.18 -23.03 14.61
N HIS A 46 -16.01 -22.32 13.49
CA HIS A 46 -14.75 -22.03 12.82
C HIS A 46 -14.71 -20.62 12.20
N SER A 47 -15.22 -19.58 12.86
CA SER A 47 -15.05 -18.17 12.39
C SER A 47 -13.82 -17.48 13.00
N GLN A 48 -12.68 -18.17 13.06
CA GLN A 48 -11.43 -17.65 13.65
C GLN A 48 -10.38 -17.15 12.66
N SER A 49 -10.66 -17.13 11.36
CA SER A 49 -9.86 -16.38 10.40
C SER A 49 -10.50 -15.01 10.16
N ALA A 50 -10.21 -14.04 11.03
CA ALA A 50 -10.60 -12.64 10.91
C ALA A 50 -9.83 -11.89 9.79
N HIS A 51 -9.58 -12.58 8.68
CA HIS A 51 -8.87 -12.10 7.51
C HIS A 51 -9.89 -11.99 6.37
N PRO A 52 -9.99 -10.85 5.68
CA PRO A 52 -10.88 -10.73 4.54
C PRO A 52 -10.35 -11.59 3.39
N ASP A 53 -11.24 -11.92 2.45
CA ASP A 53 -10.89 -12.65 1.24
C ASP A 53 -9.69 -11.97 0.52
N PRO A 54 -8.61 -12.70 0.18
CA PRO A 54 -7.49 -12.14 -0.59
C PRO A 54 -7.91 -11.33 -1.83
N ALA A 55 -9.04 -11.67 -2.47
CA ALA A 55 -9.54 -10.96 -3.64
C ALA A 55 -9.82 -9.47 -3.37
N VAL A 56 -10.22 -9.08 -2.15
CA VAL A 56 -10.51 -7.67 -1.83
C VAL A 56 -9.27 -6.78 -1.82
N PHE A 57 -8.07 -7.37 -1.76
CA PHE A 57 -6.80 -6.62 -1.80
C PHE A 57 -6.33 -6.33 -3.23
N THR A 58 -7.02 -6.80 -4.27
CA THR A 58 -6.56 -6.66 -5.65
C THR A 58 -6.36 -5.20 -6.04
N GLU A 59 -7.36 -4.36 -5.74
CA GLU A 59 -7.31 -2.92 -6.05
C GLU A 59 -6.24 -2.21 -5.20
N VAL A 60 -6.17 -2.52 -3.90
CA VAL A 60 -5.12 -2.02 -2.99
C VAL A 60 -3.73 -2.36 -3.51
N ALA A 61 -3.53 -3.59 -4.01
CA ALA A 61 -2.25 -4.04 -4.53
C ALA A 61 -1.87 -3.34 -5.85
N ILE A 62 -2.85 -3.05 -6.70
CA ILE A 62 -2.63 -2.26 -7.93
C ILE A 62 -2.14 -0.86 -7.55
N GLU A 63 -2.84 -0.18 -6.65
CA GLU A 63 -2.51 1.18 -6.25
C GLU A 63 -1.15 1.26 -5.53
N ALA A 64 -0.89 0.33 -4.61
CA ALA A 64 0.40 0.25 -3.93
C ALA A 64 1.58 0.03 -4.89
N ARG A 65 1.40 -0.81 -5.92
CA ARG A 65 2.42 -1.04 -6.96
C ARG A 65 2.64 0.20 -7.81
N PHE A 66 1.58 0.93 -8.13
CA PHE A 66 1.69 2.20 -8.86
C PHE A 66 2.53 3.21 -8.08
N MET A 67 2.22 3.43 -6.80
CA MET A 67 3.00 4.32 -5.93
C MET A 67 4.48 3.91 -5.80
N LEU A 68 4.73 2.61 -5.65
CA LEU A 68 6.10 2.08 -5.57
C LEU A 68 6.88 2.30 -6.88
N ASN A 69 6.23 2.12 -8.03
CA ASN A 69 6.83 2.35 -9.32
C ASN A 69 7.16 3.83 -9.55
N GLU A 70 6.26 4.75 -9.18
CA GLU A 70 6.55 6.18 -9.23
C GLU A 70 7.74 6.57 -8.32
N SER A 71 7.78 6.04 -7.10
CA SER A 71 8.88 6.27 -6.16
C SER A 71 10.21 5.76 -6.73
N LEU A 72 10.20 4.56 -7.32
CA LEU A 72 11.36 3.98 -7.99
C LEU A 72 11.84 4.87 -9.15
N GLN A 73 10.94 5.37 -10.00
CA GLN A 73 11.31 6.26 -11.10
C GLN A 73 11.97 7.54 -10.61
N ARG A 74 11.42 8.19 -9.58
CA ARG A 74 12.02 9.39 -8.97
C ARG A 74 13.38 9.09 -8.36
N PHE A 75 13.53 7.95 -7.68
CA PHE A 75 14.80 7.51 -7.12
C PHE A 75 15.87 7.32 -8.20
N VAL A 76 15.53 6.63 -9.30
CA VAL A 76 16.44 6.42 -10.45
C VAL A 76 16.81 7.75 -11.11
N GLN A 77 15.86 8.67 -11.26
CA GLN A 77 16.12 10.01 -11.80
C GLN A 77 17.06 10.83 -10.89
N ALA A 78 16.83 10.80 -9.58
CA ALA A 78 17.70 11.47 -8.61
C ALA A 78 19.11 10.84 -8.55
N ALA A 79 19.20 9.51 -8.67
CA ALA A 79 20.48 8.81 -8.72
C ALA A 79 21.26 9.16 -10.00
N SER A 80 20.60 9.12 -11.17
CA SER A 80 21.24 9.41 -12.46
C SER A 80 21.74 10.85 -12.58
N THR A 81 21.01 11.83 -12.05
CA THR A 81 21.45 13.25 -12.01
C THR A 81 22.69 13.46 -11.14
N ASN A 82 22.85 12.69 -10.06
CA ASN A 82 24.02 12.74 -9.18
C ASN A 82 25.28 12.09 -9.77
N VAL A 83 25.13 11.14 -10.71
CA VAL A 83 26.28 10.42 -11.31
C VAL A 83 26.92 11.19 -12.48
N GLY A 84 26.21 12.13 -13.11
CA GLY A 84 26.70 12.83 -14.32
C GLY A 84 27.06 14.32 -14.19
N SER A 85 26.37 15.09 -13.34
CA SER A 85 26.39 16.56 -13.48
C SER A 85 27.63 17.25 -12.87
N ARG A 86 28.13 16.80 -11.70
CA ARG A 86 29.27 17.47 -11.02
C ARG A 86 30.66 16.97 -11.42
N ARG A 87 30.82 15.74 -11.92
CA ARG A 87 32.12 15.25 -12.40
C ARG A 87 32.45 15.74 -13.82
N ALA A 88 31.45 15.97 -14.68
CA ALA A 88 31.68 16.53 -16.00
C ALA A 88 32.16 18.00 -15.94
N ALA A 89 31.61 18.81 -15.03
CA ALA A 89 31.98 20.21 -14.91
C ALA A 89 33.42 20.43 -14.40
N CYS A 90 33.92 19.58 -13.50
CA CYS A 90 35.30 19.67 -13.01
C CYS A 90 36.34 19.09 -13.97
N GLY A 91 35.94 18.31 -14.98
CA GLY A 91 36.86 17.78 -16.00
C GLY A 91 37.12 18.75 -17.16
N ILE A 92 36.29 19.78 -17.34
CA ILE A 92 36.37 20.72 -18.48
C ILE A 92 37.06 22.03 -18.08
N ALA A 93 36.98 22.46 -16.81
CA ALA A 93 37.57 23.73 -16.35
C ALA A 93 39.03 23.62 -15.85
N GLY A 94 39.61 22.41 -15.85
CA GLY A 94 40.98 22.15 -15.38
C GLY A 94 41.89 21.49 -16.43
N GLY A 95 41.47 21.48 -17.70
CA GLY A 95 42.29 21.07 -18.85
C GLY A 95 42.96 22.25 -19.53
#